data_AF-A0A7C1Y684-F1
#
_entry.id   AF-A0A7C1Y684-F1
#
_cell.length_a   1.000
_cell.length_b   1.000
_cell.length_c   1.000
_cell.angle_alpha   90.00
_cell.angle_beta   90.00
_cell.angle_gamma   90.00
#
_symmetry.space_group_name_H-M   'P 1'
#
loop_
_entity.id
_entity.type
_entity.pdbx_description
1 polymer ?
#
loop_
_entity_poly.entity_id
_entity_poly.type
_entity_poly.pdbx_seq_one_letter_code
_entity_poly.pdbx_strand_id
1 'polypeptide(L)'
;MEMTFSQQIESVEDQGNAVAKITIKELKYVTTVKNNVVLDFDSSRENDHGHALNNLIGQSYKIEITPSGRVLEVIGTSDALAAAAGDKTAVALLSADAIKRRHAVPALPAPGENQLRAGENWSNIKNVSFDMMGSKSFERVYTLKEVQDAGNRRIAVAEMEAVPSVENVRDLRKEQTTDFFSQMFDNTEDYTGELKLDLTEGKIARYREELVVEWLIVNPNPKKDEPPAALKMGAARLFSIEKID
;
A
#
# COMPACT_ATOMS: atom_id res chain seq x y z
N MET A 1 7.22 -5.01 -6.25
CA MET A 1 6.88 -4.24 -7.45
C MET A 1 7.33 -2.82 -7.21
N GLU A 2 7.96 -2.21 -8.20
CA GLU A 2 8.30 -0.78 -8.27
C GLU A 2 7.73 -0.24 -9.58
N MET A 3 7.12 0.95 -9.55
CA MET A 3 6.56 1.58 -10.76
C MET A 3 6.87 3.06 -10.75
N THR A 4 7.56 3.51 -11.79
CA THR A 4 7.71 4.93 -12.10
C THR A 4 6.53 5.34 -12.97
N PHE A 5 5.86 6.44 -12.61
CA PHE A 5 4.73 6.95 -13.37
C PHE A 5 4.71 8.48 -13.38
N SER A 6 4.11 9.05 -14.41
CA SER A 6 3.72 10.46 -14.40
C SER A 6 2.25 10.58 -14.00
N GLN A 7 1.95 11.58 -13.17
CA GLN A 7 0.59 11.94 -12.78
C GLN A 7 0.27 13.36 -13.26
N GLN A 8 -0.79 13.49 -14.04
CA GLN A 8 -1.30 14.79 -14.52
C GLN A 8 -2.73 14.96 -14.06
N ILE A 9 -3.01 16.06 -13.33
CA ILE A 9 -4.38 16.43 -12.97
C ILE A 9 -5.07 16.99 -14.22
N GLU A 10 -6.15 16.33 -14.65
CA GLU A 10 -6.94 16.75 -15.82
C GLU A 10 -8.10 17.66 -15.43
N SER A 11 -8.73 17.39 -14.28
CA SER A 11 -9.82 18.21 -13.74
C SER A 11 -9.87 18.12 -12.22
N VAL A 12 -10.47 19.14 -11.61
CA VAL A 12 -10.84 19.16 -10.18
C VAL A 12 -12.31 19.54 -10.12
N GLU A 13 -13.10 18.72 -9.43
CA GLU A 13 -14.53 18.91 -9.22
C GLU A 13 -14.81 19.83 -8.03
N ASP A 14 -16.04 20.34 -7.92
CA ASP A 14 -16.43 21.31 -6.88
C ASP A 14 -16.26 20.78 -5.45
N GLN A 15 -16.34 19.46 -5.26
CA GLN A 15 -16.13 18.81 -3.96
C GLN A 15 -14.64 18.59 -3.61
N GLY A 16 -13.73 18.99 -4.50
CA GLY A 16 -12.28 18.85 -4.35
C GLY A 16 -11.70 17.52 -4.84
N ASN A 17 -12.53 16.63 -5.39
CA ASN A 17 -12.04 15.42 -6.06
C ASN A 17 -11.31 15.79 -7.35
N ALA A 18 -10.23 15.08 -7.64
CA ALA A 18 -9.42 15.34 -8.83
C ALA A 18 -9.36 14.10 -9.73
N VAL A 19 -9.56 14.29 -11.03
CA VAL A 19 -9.29 13.26 -12.04
C VAL A 19 -7.83 13.39 -12.45
N ALA A 20 -7.05 12.34 -12.19
CA ALA A 20 -5.64 12.28 -12.53
C ALA A 20 -5.40 11.22 -13.60
N LYS A 21 -4.71 11.60 -14.68
CA LYS A 21 -4.16 10.67 -15.65
C LYS A 21 -2.82 10.15 -15.16
N ILE A 22 -2.73 8.83 -15.05
CA ILE A 22 -1.51 8.10 -14.72
C ILE A 22 -0.95 7.50 -16.01
N THR A 23 0.34 7.69 -16.26
CA THR A 23 1.06 7.02 -17.36
C THR A 23 2.22 6.24 -16.78
N ILE A 24 2.27 4.93 -17.05
CA ILE A 24 3.34 4.04 -16.62
C ILE A 24 4.61 4.38 -17.42
N LYS A 25 5.71 4.65 -16.73
CA LYS A 25 7.01 4.98 -17.34
C LYS A 25 8.01 3.84 -17.22
N GLU A 26 8.06 3.21 -16.05
CA GLU A 26 8.94 2.07 -15.79
C GLU A 26 8.24 1.11 -14.82
N LEU A 27 8.65 -0.16 -14.86
CA LEU A 27 8.11 -1.21 -14.02
C LEU A 27 9.21 -2.22 -13.69
N LYS A 28 9.35 -2.51 -12.40
CA LYS A 28 10.10 -3.67 -11.90
C LYS A 28 9.17 -4.60 -11.13
N TYR A 29 9.28 -5.89 -11.40
CA TYR A 29 8.43 -6.89 -10.79
C TYR A 29 9.22 -8.17 -10.51
N VAL A 30 9.28 -8.55 -9.24
CA VAL A 30 9.92 -9.78 -8.79
C VAL A 30 8.93 -10.57 -7.95
N THR A 31 8.80 -11.85 -8.27
CA THR A 31 8.09 -12.84 -7.45
C THR A 31 9.03 -13.96 -7.07
N THR A 32 9.05 -14.29 -5.78
CA THR A 32 9.82 -15.41 -5.24
C THR A 32 8.86 -16.38 -4.56
N VAL A 33 8.98 -17.67 -4.87
CA VAL A 33 8.20 -18.74 -4.24
C VAL A 33 9.17 -19.73 -3.62
N LYS A 34 9.06 -19.96 -2.30
CA LYS A 34 9.98 -20.85 -1.55
C LYS A 34 11.46 -20.52 -1.83
N ASN A 35 11.82 -19.24 -1.76
CA ASN A 35 13.16 -18.70 -2.03
C ASN A 35 13.67 -18.86 -3.48
N ASN A 36 12.83 -19.30 -4.42
CA ASN A 36 13.17 -19.35 -5.84
C ASN A 36 12.48 -18.22 -6.59
N VAL A 37 13.24 -17.44 -7.36
CA VAL A 37 12.70 -16.39 -8.22
C VAL A 37 11.94 -17.06 -9.37
N VAL A 38 10.62 -16.86 -9.41
CA VAL A 38 9.74 -17.44 -10.44
C VAL A 38 9.39 -16.43 -11.54
N LEU A 39 9.57 -15.15 -11.25
CA LEU A 39 9.45 -14.06 -12.21
C LEU A 39 10.37 -12.94 -11.75
N ASP A 40 11.21 -12.46 -12.65
CA ASP A 40 12.05 -11.28 -12.48
C ASP A 40 11.94 -10.49 -13.78
N PHE A 41 11.40 -9.28 -13.67
CA PHE A 41 11.18 -8.36 -14.77
C PHE A 41 11.61 -6.96 -14.35
N ASP A 42 12.32 -6.28 -15.25
CA ASP A 42 12.72 -4.89 -15.12
C ASP A 42 12.67 -4.25 -16.51
N SER A 43 11.78 -3.27 -16.70
CA SER A 43 11.60 -2.60 -18.00
C SER A 43 12.84 -1.84 -18.48
N SER A 44 13.83 -1.62 -17.62
CA SER A 44 15.11 -1.00 -18.00
C SER A 44 16.12 -2.00 -18.59
N ARG A 45 15.89 -3.31 -18.43
CA ARG A 45 16.75 -4.36 -18.99
C ARG A 45 16.36 -4.67 -20.43
N GLU A 46 17.31 -4.53 -21.35
CA GLU A 46 17.09 -4.80 -22.78
C GLU A 46 16.55 -6.22 -23.05
N ASN A 47 17.02 -7.20 -22.29
CA ASN A 47 16.56 -8.60 -22.38
C ASN A 47 15.08 -8.79 -21.99
N ASP A 48 14.50 -7.85 -21.24
CA ASP A 48 13.11 -7.93 -20.76
C ASP A 48 12.13 -7.21 -21.69
N HIS A 49 12.62 -6.51 -22.73
CA HIS A 49 11.75 -5.75 -23.63
C HIS A 49 10.74 -6.63 -24.39
N GLY A 50 11.05 -7.91 -24.59
CA GLY A 50 10.14 -8.90 -25.18
C GLY A 50 9.11 -9.49 -24.21
N HIS A 51 9.20 -9.20 -22.90
CA HIS A 51 8.26 -9.70 -21.91
C HIS A 51 6.93 -8.93 -21.98
N ALA A 52 5.81 -9.62 -21.76
CA ALA A 52 4.47 -9.02 -21.80
C ALA A 52 4.24 -7.87 -20.79
N LEU A 53 5.06 -7.77 -19.73
CA LEU A 53 4.99 -6.67 -18.75
C LEU A 53 5.52 -5.37 -19.33
N ASN A 54 6.41 -5.46 -20.33
CA ASN A 54 6.93 -4.31 -21.04
C ASN A 54 5.85 -3.60 -21.87
N ASN A 55 4.78 -4.32 -22.28
CA ASN A 55 3.66 -3.74 -23.00
C ASN A 55 2.86 -2.70 -22.17
N LEU A 56 3.04 -2.71 -20.84
CA LEU A 56 2.43 -1.74 -19.95
C LEU A 56 3.12 -0.37 -20.01
N ILE A 57 4.37 -0.30 -20.47
CA ILE A 57 5.12 0.95 -20.54
C ILE A 57 4.49 1.89 -21.57
N GLY A 58 4.26 3.14 -21.17
CA GLY A 58 3.55 4.14 -21.96
C GLY A 58 2.03 4.06 -21.88
N GLN A 59 1.47 2.96 -21.35
CA GLN A 59 0.03 2.85 -21.15
C GLN A 59 -0.44 3.81 -20.08
N SER A 60 -1.69 4.26 -20.22
CA SER A 60 -2.30 5.21 -19.30
C SER A 60 -3.67 4.75 -18.85
N TYR A 61 -4.05 5.19 -17.66
CA TYR A 61 -5.40 5.09 -17.12
C TYR A 61 -5.67 6.33 -16.27
N LYS A 62 -6.93 6.53 -15.89
CA LYS A 62 -7.34 7.65 -15.04
C LYS A 62 -7.79 7.12 -13.69
N ILE A 63 -7.60 7.94 -12.67
CA ILE A 63 -8.09 7.70 -11.32
C ILE A 63 -8.79 8.95 -10.81
N GLU A 64 -9.86 8.77 -10.06
CA GLU A 64 -10.48 9.86 -9.29
C GLU A 64 -9.97 9.80 -7.85
N ILE A 65 -9.35 10.88 -7.38
CA ILE A 65 -8.69 10.98 -6.08
C ILE A 65 -9.41 12.01 -5.21
N THR A 66 -9.72 11.65 -3.96
CA THR A 66 -10.29 12.56 -2.96
C THR A 66 -9.22 13.48 -2.35
N PRO A 67 -9.61 14.59 -1.70
CA PRO A 67 -8.69 15.40 -0.90
C PRO A 67 -7.97 14.63 0.22
N SER A 68 -8.56 13.52 0.69
CA SER A 68 -7.95 12.62 1.69
C SER A 68 -7.04 11.55 1.07
N GLY A 69 -6.69 11.68 -0.22
CA GLY A 69 -5.80 10.76 -0.92
C GLY A 69 -6.38 9.39 -1.23
N ARG A 70 -7.71 9.19 -1.14
CA ARG A 70 -8.34 7.92 -1.52
C ARG A 70 -8.63 7.90 -3.01
N VAL A 71 -8.46 6.74 -3.65
CA VAL A 71 -8.92 6.54 -5.04
C VAL A 71 -10.37 6.03 -5.02
N LEU A 72 -11.31 6.83 -5.49
CA LEU A 72 -12.73 6.46 -5.57
C LEU A 72 -12.99 5.52 -6.74
N GLU A 73 -12.53 5.92 -7.93
CA GLU A 73 -12.78 5.24 -9.17
C GLU A 73 -11.50 5.08 -10.00
N VAL A 74 -11.49 4.03 -10.83
CA VAL A 74 -10.47 3.78 -11.84
C VAL A 74 -11.18 3.78 -13.19
N ILE A 75 -10.72 4.65 -14.09
CA ILE A 75 -11.40 4.97 -15.34
C ILE A 75 -10.46 4.68 -16.52
N GLY A 76 -11.00 4.10 -17.59
CA GLY A 76 -10.29 4.00 -18.87
C GLY A 76 -9.07 3.06 -18.87
N THR A 77 -9.19 1.85 -18.32
CA THR A 77 -8.12 0.84 -18.32
C THR A 77 -8.14 -0.07 -19.56
N SER A 78 -9.09 0.10 -20.49
CA SER A 78 -9.31 -0.80 -21.63
C SER A 78 -8.07 -1.01 -22.49
N ASP A 79 -7.39 0.08 -22.83
CA ASP A 79 -6.23 0.04 -23.74
C ASP A 79 -5.03 -0.62 -23.06
N ALA A 80 -4.81 -0.30 -21.78
CA ALA A 80 -3.80 -0.94 -20.95
C ALA A 80 -4.07 -2.45 -20.79
N LEU A 81 -5.34 -2.83 -20.59
CA LEU A 81 -5.76 -4.23 -20.49
C LEU A 81 -5.59 -4.98 -21.82
N ALA A 82 -5.86 -4.32 -22.96
CA ALA A 82 -5.62 -4.88 -24.28
C ALA A 82 -4.12 -5.09 -24.52
N ALA A 83 -3.26 -4.16 -24.11
CA ALA A 83 -1.80 -4.30 -24.18
C ALA A 83 -1.27 -5.42 -23.26
N ALA A 84 -1.95 -5.66 -22.14
CA ALA A 84 -1.67 -6.74 -21.18
C ALA A 84 -2.27 -8.11 -21.55
N ALA A 85 -3.00 -8.19 -22.67
CA ALA A 85 -3.77 -9.38 -23.01
C ALA A 85 -2.88 -10.64 -23.07
N GLY A 86 -3.31 -11.71 -22.42
CA GLY A 86 -2.60 -12.99 -22.38
C GLY A 86 -1.62 -13.15 -21.21
N ASP A 87 -1.28 -12.08 -20.47
CA ASP A 87 -0.44 -12.16 -19.26
C ASP A 87 -1.25 -11.89 -18.00
N LYS A 88 -1.39 -12.92 -17.14
CA LYS A 88 -2.18 -12.84 -15.91
C LYS A 88 -1.60 -11.85 -14.90
N THR A 89 -0.27 -11.69 -14.86
CA THR A 89 0.40 -10.77 -13.94
C THR A 89 0.14 -9.33 -14.38
N ALA A 90 0.30 -9.04 -15.67
CA ALA A 90 0.03 -7.74 -16.25
C ALA A 90 -1.44 -7.32 -16.03
N VAL A 91 -2.38 -8.23 -16.28
CA VAL A 91 -3.82 -8.00 -16.02
C VAL A 91 -4.09 -7.77 -14.52
N ALA A 92 -3.48 -8.55 -13.63
CA ALA A 92 -3.66 -8.38 -12.18
C ALA A 92 -3.16 -7.01 -11.68
N LEU A 93 -2.05 -6.51 -12.24
CA LEU A 93 -1.52 -5.17 -11.94
C LEU A 93 -2.46 -4.04 -12.35
N LEU A 94 -3.31 -4.28 -13.35
CA LEU A 94 -4.33 -3.33 -13.84
C LEU A 94 -5.71 -3.53 -13.21
N SER A 95 -5.87 -4.47 -12.27
CA SER A 95 -7.12 -4.60 -11.52
C SER A 95 -7.44 -3.33 -10.74
N ALA A 96 -8.72 -2.99 -10.62
CA ALA A 96 -9.15 -1.80 -9.91
C ALA A 96 -8.60 -1.76 -8.47
N ASP A 97 -8.62 -2.88 -7.75
CA ASP A 97 -8.07 -2.96 -6.39
C ASP A 97 -6.56 -2.79 -6.33
N ALA A 98 -5.81 -3.28 -7.32
CA ALA A 98 -4.37 -3.05 -7.38
C ALA A 98 -4.07 -1.57 -7.66
N ILE A 99 -4.79 -0.95 -8.59
CA ILE A 99 -4.64 0.47 -8.93
C ILE A 99 -5.02 1.36 -7.74
N LYS A 100 -6.17 1.12 -7.11
CA LYS A 100 -6.62 1.87 -5.93
C LYS A 100 -5.62 1.78 -4.79
N ARG A 101 -5.10 0.58 -4.49
CA ARG A 101 -4.08 0.40 -3.45
C ARG A 101 -2.76 1.08 -3.78
N ARG A 102 -2.35 1.07 -5.05
CA ARG A 102 -1.07 1.66 -5.49
C ARG A 102 -1.06 3.18 -5.40
N HIS A 103 -2.17 3.82 -5.77
CA HIS A 103 -2.24 5.28 -5.87
C HIS A 103 -2.93 5.96 -4.69
N ALA A 104 -3.54 5.19 -3.78
CA ALA A 104 -4.08 5.77 -2.56
C ALA A 104 -2.96 6.20 -1.63
N VAL A 105 -3.14 7.38 -1.04
CA VAL A 105 -2.28 7.96 0.00
C VAL A 105 -3.17 8.18 1.21
N PRO A 106 -3.57 7.10 1.90
CA PRO A 106 -4.52 7.20 3.00
C PRO A 106 -3.89 7.84 4.26
N ALA A 107 -2.64 8.29 4.18
CA ALA A 107 -1.96 9.02 5.24
C ALA A 107 -2.41 10.49 5.32
N LEU A 108 -3.10 11.02 4.30
CA LEU A 108 -3.58 12.39 4.34
C LEU A 108 -4.72 12.56 5.37
N PRO A 109 -4.74 13.68 6.11
CA PRO A 109 -5.82 13.98 7.06
C PRO A 109 -7.16 14.12 6.33
N ALA A 110 -8.25 13.88 7.05
CA ALA A 110 -9.59 14.04 6.51
C ALA A 110 -9.88 15.51 6.13
N PRO A 111 -10.78 15.77 5.17
CA PRO A 111 -11.22 17.12 4.86
C PRO A 111 -11.80 17.78 6.12
N GLY A 112 -11.24 18.92 6.54
CA GLY A 112 -11.62 19.62 7.77
C GLY A 112 -10.67 19.40 8.96
N GLU A 113 -9.80 18.39 8.90
CA GLU A 113 -8.72 18.14 9.87
C GLU A 113 -7.35 18.59 9.32
N ASN A 114 -7.34 19.39 8.24
CA ASN A 114 -6.13 19.78 7.52
C ASN A 114 -5.42 21.02 8.10
N GLN A 115 -5.91 21.57 9.21
CA GLN A 115 -5.31 22.71 9.91
C GLN A 115 -4.48 22.27 11.12
N LEU A 116 -3.64 21.26 10.92
CA LEU A 116 -2.82 20.69 11.99
C LEU A 116 -1.66 21.61 12.38
N ARG A 117 -1.38 21.66 13.67
CA ARG A 117 -0.19 22.27 14.27
C ARG A 117 0.83 21.19 14.60
N ALA A 118 2.09 21.59 14.73
CA ALA A 118 3.13 20.69 15.21
C ALA A 118 2.73 20.11 16.59
N GLY A 119 2.86 18.79 16.74
CA GLY A 119 2.42 18.01 17.89
C GLY A 119 0.99 17.50 17.82
N GLU A 120 0.16 17.96 16.88
CA GLU A 120 -1.20 17.45 16.69
C GLU A 120 -1.21 16.15 15.88
N ASN A 121 -2.23 15.34 16.13
CA ASN A 121 -2.38 14.01 15.57
C ASN A 121 -3.65 13.87 14.73
N TRP A 122 -3.61 12.95 13.79
CA TRP A 122 -4.80 12.40 13.13
C TRP A 122 -4.63 10.90 12.98
N SER A 123 -5.72 10.17 12.87
CA SER A 123 -5.68 8.72 12.72
C SER A 123 -6.61 8.20 11.64
N ASN A 124 -6.34 6.98 11.20
CA ASN A 124 -7.26 6.24 10.35
C ASN A 124 -7.04 4.74 10.50
N ILE A 125 -8.06 3.97 10.13
CA ILE A 125 -8.02 2.50 10.17
C ILE A 125 -7.52 1.94 8.84
N LYS A 126 -6.58 0.99 8.92
CA LYS A 126 -6.12 0.18 7.80
C LYS A 126 -6.33 -1.30 8.08
N ASN A 127 -7.05 -1.94 7.17
CA ASN A 127 -7.23 -3.39 7.16
C ASN A 127 -6.17 -4.02 6.25
N VAL A 128 -5.45 -5.02 6.77
CA VAL A 128 -4.43 -5.76 6.03
C VAL A 128 -4.81 -7.23 6.02
N SER A 129 -4.94 -7.78 4.82
CA SER A 129 -5.13 -9.23 4.62
C SER A 129 -3.79 -9.94 4.49
N PHE A 130 -3.69 -11.09 5.15
CA PHE A 130 -2.59 -12.04 5.09
C PHE A 130 -3.05 -13.38 4.54
N ASP A 131 -4.07 -13.37 3.68
CA ASP A 131 -4.65 -14.54 3.02
C ASP A 131 -5.09 -15.59 4.05
N MET A 132 -4.46 -16.77 4.05
CA MET A 132 -4.78 -17.88 4.96
C MET A 132 -4.50 -17.54 6.44
N MET A 133 -3.68 -16.53 6.71
CA MET A 133 -3.38 -16.08 8.07
C MET A 133 -4.42 -15.09 8.63
N GLY A 134 -5.48 -14.80 7.87
CA GLY A 134 -6.55 -13.91 8.26
C GLY A 134 -6.25 -12.44 7.97
N SER A 135 -7.06 -11.55 8.53
CA SER A 135 -6.92 -10.10 8.39
C SER A 135 -6.70 -9.45 9.74
N LYS A 136 -5.89 -8.38 9.76
CA LYS A 136 -5.68 -7.53 10.94
C LYS A 136 -6.09 -6.09 10.63
N SER A 137 -6.62 -5.41 11.63
CA SER A 137 -6.96 -3.99 11.58
C SER A 137 -5.98 -3.21 12.46
N PHE A 138 -5.45 -2.12 11.92
CA PHE A 138 -4.54 -1.23 12.64
C PHE A 138 -5.10 0.18 12.61
N GLU A 139 -5.12 0.85 13.75
CA GLU A 139 -5.26 2.30 13.80
C GLU A 139 -3.87 2.90 13.60
N ARG A 140 -3.70 3.63 12.49
CA ARG A 140 -2.47 4.37 12.20
C ARG A 140 -2.64 5.77 12.74
N VAL A 141 -1.80 6.15 13.71
CA VAL A 141 -1.77 7.48 14.29
C VAL A 141 -0.59 8.24 13.71
N TYR A 142 -0.89 9.33 13.02
CA TYR A 142 0.11 10.23 12.46
C TYR A 142 0.27 11.43 13.39
N THR A 143 1.50 11.83 13.66
CA THR A 143 1.84 13.03 14.42
C THR A 143 2.57 14.01 13.52
N LEU A 144 2.04 15.22 13.33
CA LEU A 144 2.76 16.29 12.64
C LEU A 144 3.93 16.72 13.52
N LYS A 145 5.16 16.37 13.16
CA LYS A 145 6.35 16.72 13.96
C LYS A 145 6.72 18.17 13.77
N GLU A 146 6.76 18.61 12.51
CA GLU A 146 7.23 19.93 12.16
C GLU A 146 6.82 20.34 10.75
N VAL A 147 6.93 21.65 10.50
CA VAL A 147 6.85 22.24 9.16
C VAL A 147 8.12 23.05 8.96
N GLN A 148 8.97 22.60 8.05
CA GLN A 148 10.27 23.21 7.76
C GLN A 148 10.19 24.04 6.48
N ASP A 149 10.86 25.19 6.48
CA ASP A 149 11.14 25.95 5.26
C ASP A 149 12.52 25.53 4.73
N ALA A 150 12.54 24.79 3.63
CA ALA A 150 13.74 24.28 2.97
C ALA A 150 13.91 24.99 1.62
N GLY A 151 14.62 26.12 1.62
CA GLY A 151 14.75 26.98 0.44
C GLY A 151 13.41 27.61 0.06
N ASN A 152 12.94 27.36 -1.17
CA ASN A 152 11.63 27.85 -1.65
C ASN A 152 10.48 26.85 -1.40
N ARG A 153 10.75 25.74 -0.71
CA ARG A 153 9.76 24.70 -0.41
C ARG A 153 9.42 24.70 1.06
N ARG A 154 8.13 24.54 1.36
CA ARG A 154 7.64 24.34 2.72
C ARG A 154 7.25 22.88 2.88
N ILE A 155 7.95 22.15 3.75
CA ILE A 155 7.81 20.71 3.91
C ILE A 155 7.19 20.40 5.28
N ALA A 156 6.04 19.72 5.29
CA ALA A 156 5.48 19.14 6.51
C ALA A 156 6.00 17.70 6.69
N VAL A 157 6.43 17.37 7.90
CA VAL A 157 6.93 16.04 8.27
C VAL A 157 6.05 15.45 9.35
N ALA A 158 5.50 14.27 9.09
CA ALA A 158 4.73 13.50 10.04
C ALA A 158 5.28 12.09 10.19
N GLU A 159 5.30 11.59 11.43
CA GLU A 159 5.62 10.21 11.74
C GLU A 159 4.35 9.44 12.05
N MET A 160 4.38 8.13 11.81
CA MET A 160 3.26 7.24 12.04
C MET A 160 3.69 6.07 12.91
N GLU A 161 2.87 5.80 13.92
CA GLU A 161 2.87 4.55 14.68
C GLU A 161 1.48 3.93 14.56
N ALA A 162 1.41 2.62 14.36
CA ALA A 162 0.14 1.90 14.33
C ALA A 162 -0.04 0.99 15.54
N VAL A 163 -1.26 1.00 16.07
CA VAL A 163 -1.68 0.08 17.14
C VAL A 163 -2.76 -0.87 16.61
N PRO A 164 -2.79 -2.13 17.06
CA PRO A 164 -3.89 -3.03 16.73
C PRO A 164 -5.24 -2.44 17.14
N SER A 165 -6.22 -2.43 16.24
CA SER A 165 -7.56 -1.90 16.50
C SER A 165 -8.58 -3.04 16.63
N VAL A 166 -9.47 -2.91 17.62
CA VAL A 166 -10.57 -3.84 17.90
C VAL A 166 -11.89 -3.49 17.19
N GLU A 167 -11.96 -2.35 16.48
CA GLU A 167 -13.24 -1.80 16.02
C GLU A 167 -13.94 -2.60 14.90
N ASN A 168 -13.27 -3.53 14.22
CA ASN A 168 -13.87 -4.33 13.13
C ASN A 168 -14.27 -5.77 13.49
N VAL A 169 -14.24 -6.15 14.77
CA VAL A 169 -14.60 -7.53 15.19
C VAL A 169 -16.07 -7.89 14.92
N ARG A 170 -16.95 -6.91 14.69
CA ARG A 170 -18.39 -7.16 14.45
C ARG A 170 -18.76 -7.41 12.99
N ASP A 171 -18.08 -6.78 12.02
CA ASP A 171 -18.38 -6.97 10.59
C ASP A 171 -17.54 -8.06 9.94
N LEU A 172 -16.34 -8.35 10.45
CA LEU A 172 -15.50 -9.47 10.00
C LEU A 172 -16.04 -10.85 10.42
N ARG A 173 -16.97 -10.90 11.38
CA ARG A 173 -17.59 -12.15 11.87
C ARG A 173 -18.57 -12.80 10.90
N LYS A 174 -19.00 -12.10 9.84
CA LYS A 174 -19.96 -12.66 8.87
C LYS A 174 -19.32 -13.46 7.73
N GLU A 175 -18.00 -13.36 7.53
CA GLU A 175 -17.29 -14.11 6.47
C GLU A 175 -16.25 -15.11 7.00
N GLN A 176 -16.04 -15.21 8.31
CA GLN A 176 -15.04 -16.10 8.91
C GLN A 176 -15.62 -17.47 9.29
N THR A 177 -15.70 -18.38 8.32
CA THR A 177 -15.86 -19.82 8.56
C THR A 177 -14.54 -20.52 8.97
N THR A 178 -13.55 -19.79 9.49
CA THR A 178 -12.22 -20.35 9.87
C THR A 178 -11.67 -19.79 11.19
N ASP A 179 -12.54 -19.60 12.17
CA ASP A 179 -12.23 -18.95 13.47
C ASP A 179 -11.60 -19.89 14.53
N PHE A 180 -10.92 -20.96 14.11
CA PHE A 180 -10.23 -21.88 15.04
C PHE A 180 -8.76 -21.54 15.26
N PHE A 181 -8.12 -20.90 14.27
CA PHE A 181 -6.68 -20.63 14.31
C PHE A 181 -6.33 -19.25 14.86
N SER A 182 -7.23 -18.26 14.76
CA SER A 182 -7.00 -16.86 15.17
C SER A 182 -6.64 -16.69 16.65
N GLN A 183 -7.05 -17.61 17.53
CA GLN A 183 -6.81 -17.58 18.98
C GLN A 183 -5.60 -18.40 19.44
N MET A 184 -4.91 -19.12 18.55
CA MET A 184 -3.77 -20.00 18.90
C MET A 184 -2.39 -19.39 18.62
N PHE A 185 -2.33 -18.11 18.24
CA PHE A 185 -1.09 -17.47 17.81
C PHE A 185 -0.67 -16.35 18.76
N ASP A 186 0.47 -16.53 19.42
CA ASP A 186 1.25 -15.38 19.85
C ASP A 186 1.77 -14.67 18.60
N ASN A 187 1.53 -13.37 18.52
CA ASN A 187 2.00 -12.53 17.43
C ASN A 187 2.75 -11.32 17.96
N THR A 188 3.68 -10.84 17.13
CA THR A 188 4.34 -9.56 17.33
C THR A 188 4.19 -8.76 16.06
N GLU A 189 3.76 -7.51 16.20
CA GLU A 189 3.64 -6.57 15.11
C GLU A 189 4.50 -5.34 15.35
N ASP A 190 5.20 -4.91 14.30
CA ASP A 190 5.81 -3.60 14.22
C ASP A 190 5.24 -2.89 12.98
N TYR A 191 4.65 -1.70 13.18
CA TYR A 191 4.06 -0.93 12.10
C TYR A 191 4.36 0.55 12.27
N THR A 192 5.27 1.04 11.43
CA THR A 192 5.74 2.42 11.44
C THR A 192 5.66 3.06 10.06
N GLY A 193 5.75 4.38 10.01
CA GLY A 193 5.82 5.11 8.75
C GLY A 193 6.20 6.57 8.89
N GLU A 194 6.42 7.20 7.75
CA GLU A 194 6.75 8.62 7.62
C GLU A 194 6.01 9.20 6.42
N LEU A 195 5.47 10.41 6.59
CA LEU A 195 4.87 11.20 5.53
C LEU A 195 5.57 12.57 5.45
N LYS A 196 6.06 12.92 4.26
CA LYS A 196 6.61 14.23 3.92
C LYS A 196 5.80 14.85 2.80
N LEU A 197 5.18 15.98 3.08
CA LEU A 197 4.36 16.74 2.14
C LEU A 197 5.06 18.03 1.75
N ASP A 198 5.19 18.27 0.45
CA ASP A 198 5.53 19.57 -0.10
C ASP A 198 4.26 20.42 -0.13
N LEU A 199 4.14 21.33 0.83
CA LEU A 199 3.00 22.24 0.96
C LEU A 199 3.03 23.34 -0.10
N THR A 200 4.17 23.61 -0.73
CA THR A 200 4.28 24.60 -1.80
C THR A 200 3.67 24.07 -3.10
N GLU A 201 3.99 22.83 -3.46
CA GLU A 201 3.45 22.19 -4.67
C GLU A 201 2.15 21.41 -4.43
N GLY A 202 1.77 21.19 -3.17
CA GLY A 202 0.62 20.34 -2.81
C GLY A 202 0.85 18.87 -3.17
N LYS A 203 2.09 18.38 -3.06
CA LYS A 203 2.49 17.04 -3.49
C LYS A 203 3.14 16.25 -2.36
N ILE A 204 3.11 14.94 -2.49
CA ILE A 204 3.89 14.05 -1.63
C ILE A 204 5.33 14.12 -2.08
N ALA A 205 6.22 14.53 -1.18
CA ALA A 205 7.65 14.43 -1.39
C ALA A 205 8.10 12.99 -1.13
N ARG A 206 7.63 12.41 -0.02
CA ARG A 206 7.90 11.02 0.37
C ARG A 206 6.80 10.49 1.28
N TYR A 207 6.45 9.24 1.12
CA TYR A 207 5.59 8.50 2.02
C TYR A 207 6.09 7.07 2.10
N ARG A 208 6.32 6.57 3.31
CA ARG A 208 6.77 5.20 3.55
C ARG A 208 6.01 4.58 4.71
N GLU A 209 5.67 3.32 4.56
CA GLU A 209 5.08 2.48 5.59
C GLU A 209 5.72 1.09 5.57
N GLU A 210 6.03 0.58 6.75
CA GLU A 210 6.60 -0.75 6.94
C GLU A 210 5.83 -1.49 8.03
N LEU A 211 5.28 -2.64 7.67
CA LEU A 211 4.58 -3.53 8.58
C LEU A 211 5.27 -4.89 8.58
N VAL A 212 5.72 -5.32 9.76
CA VAL A 212 6.28 -6.64 10.02
C VAL A 212 5.37 -7.35 11.00
N VAL A 213 4.88 -8.54 10.63
CA VAL A 213 4.06 -9.39 11.49
C VAL A 213 4.72 -10.77 11.57
N GLU A 214 4.88 -11.27 12.78
CA GLU A 214 5.33 -12.64 13.02
C GLU A 214 4.25 -13.42 13.78
N TRP A 215 4.07 -14.69 13.39
CA TRP A 215 3.19 -15.64 14.07
C TRP A 215 4.03 -16.82 14.57
N LEU A 216 3.76 -17.26 15.79
CA LEU A 216 4.27 -18.50 16.34
C LEU A 216 3.13 -19.50 16.51
N ILE A 217 3.23 -20.64 15.83
CA ILE A 217 2.32 -21.77 15.98
C ILE A 217 3.03 -22.84 16.78
N VAL A 218 2.47 -23.25 17.92
CA VAL A 218 2.98 -24.37 18.71
C VAL A 218 2.04 -25.55 18.57
N ASN A 219 2.58 -26.76 18.37
CA ASN A 219 1.77 -27.98 18.35
C ASN A 219 0.99 -28.11 19.67
N PRO A 220 -0.35 -28.09 19.65
CA PRO A 220 -1.16 -28.14 20.87
C PRO A 220 -1.11 -29.52 21.57
N ASN A 221 -0.67 -30.57 20.86
CA ASN A 221 -0.54 -31.93 21.40
C ASN A 221 0.88 -32.49 21.10
N PRO A 222 1.91 -32.03 21.82
CA PRO A 222 3.24 -32.60 21.68
C PRO A 222 3.27 -34.06 22.18
N LYS A 223 4.08 -34.92 21.56
CA LYS A 223 4.37 -36.23 22.14
C LYS A 223 5.12 -36.04 23.45
N LYS A 224 4.87 -36.91 24.43
CA LYS A 224 5.33 -36.77 25.82
C LYS A 224 6.86 -36.63 25.98
N ASP A 225 7.62 -37.12 25.01
CA ASP A 225 9.09 -37.16 25.02
C ASP A 225 9.75 -36.31 23.90
N GLU A 226 8.99 -35.43 23.23
CA GLU A 226 9.52 -34.52 22.21
C GLU A 226 9.19 -33.06 22.60
N PRO A 227 10.13 -32.10 22.40
CA PRO A 227 9.79 -30.69 22.54
C PRO A 227 8.65 -30.33 21.56
N PRO A 228 7.75 -29.40 21.94
CA PRO A 228 6.66 -29.01 21.06
C PRO A 228 7.21 -28.52 19.73
N ALA A 229 6.76 -29.14 18.63
CA ALA A 229 7.05 -28.63 17.31
C ALA A 229 6.46 -27.21 17.21
N ALA A 230 7.29 -26.25 16.85
CA ALA A 230 6.87 -24.86 16.65
C ALA A 230 7.17 -24.44 15.21
N LEU A 231 6.22 -23.74 14.60
CA LEU A 231 6.35 -23.13 13.29
C LEU A 231 6.31 -21.61 13.47
N LYS A 232 7.40 -20.94 13.08
CA LYS A 232 7.45 -19.48 12.99
C LYS A 232 7.14 -19.06 11.55
N MET A 233 6.23 -18.12 11.38
CA MET A 233 5.91 -17.52 10.09
C MET A 233 6.01 -16.00 10.20
N GLY A 234 6.41 -15.35 9.12
CA GLY A 234 6.54 -13.90 9.08
C GLY A 234 6.00 -13.34 7.77
N ALA A 235 5.44 -12.13 7.85
CA ALA A 235 5.06 -11.34 6.69
C ALA A 235 5.61 -9.92 6.86
N ALA A 236 6.27 -9.42 5.82
CA ALA A 236 6.66 -8.03 5.68
C ALA A 236 5.84 -7.37 4.57
N ARG A 237 5.43 -6.12 4.80
CA ARG A 237 4.76 -5.26 3.83
C ARG A 237 5.46 -3.90 3.84
N LEU A 238 6.08 -3.55 2.72
CA LEU A 238 6.65 -2.23 2.49
C LEU A 238 5.81 -1.51 1.45
N PHE A 239 5.43 -0.28 1.76
CA PHE A 239 4.81 0.64 0.82
C PHE A 239 5.61 1.93 0.79
N SER A 240 5.92 2.43 -0.40
CA SER A 240 6.65 3.69 -0.58
C SER A 240 6.14 4.43 -1.80
N ILE A 241 6.00 5.75 -1.65
CA ILE A 241 5.78 6.70 -2.74
C ILE A 241 6.81 7.80 -2.56
N GLU A 242 7.52 8.13 -3.63
CA GLU A 242 8.50 9.21 -3.65
C GLU A 242 8.39 10.00 -4.95
N LYS A 243 8.59 11.32 -4.83
CA LYS A 243 8.73 12.17 -6.01
C LYS A 243 10.14 11.96 -6.58
N ILE A 244 10.20 11.70 -7.88
CA ILE A 244 11.45 11.62 -8.65
C ILE A 244 11.65 13.01 -9.31
N ASP A 245 12.79 13.64 -9.06
CA ASP A 245 13.18 14.93 -9.63
C ASP A 245 13.85 14.78 -11.01
#